data_AF-A0A948MKB7-F1
#
_entry.id   AF-A0A948MKB7-F1
#
_cell.length_a   1.000
_cell.length_b   1.000
_cell.length_c   1.000
_cell.angle_alpha   90.00
_cell.angle_beta   90.00
_cell.angle_gamma   90.00
#
_symmetry.space_group_name_H-M   'P 1'
#
loop_
_entity.id
_entity.type
_entity.pdbx_description
1 polymer ?
#
loop_
_entity_poly.entity_id
_entity_poly.type
_entity_poly.pdbx_seq_one_letter_code
_entity_poly.pdbx_strand_id
1 'polypeptide(L)'
;MSRPLPCPSRWPAQHHGRAALTTLMALGLFIATALWTQWARDDLDWVQATLSLYLHGPWGLALRTAYCLLALAIMLLAVSLHANNRSPRRSAAAPLLFWVAALGLMGVAIGDSWLPERAPLLAPLVHGLSANTAFLCVSVAMLLQSWYLRADPRWRGWAGPAWWWAWLCFVLLWLHVLWRGPPRGAGQKLVIAVVLVWLVSVAWQLWRQARRDAR
;
A
#
# COMPACT_ATOMS: atom_id res chain seq x y z
N MET A 1 31.49 21.45 15.49
CA MET A 1 30.30 20.60 15.26
C MET A 1 30.66 19.50 14.28
N SER A 2 31.03 18.32 14.78
CA SER A 2 31.32 17.13 13.97
C SER A 2 30.02 16.65 13.32
N ARG A 3 29.98 16.60 11.98
CA ARG A 3 28.88 15.97 11.26
C ARG A 3 28.83 14.49 11.68
N PRO A 4 27.67 13.96 12.15
CA PRO A 4 27.59 12.54 12.45
C PRO A 4 27.91 11.75 11.18
N LEU A 5 28.83 10.80 11.29
CA LEU A 5 29.20 9.90 10.21
C LEU A 5 27.92 9.20 9.70
N PRO A 6 27.68 9.15 8.38
CA PRO A 6 26.53 8.45 7.85
C PRO A 6 26.63 6.97 8.24
N CYS A 7 25.67 6.51 9.04
CA CYS A 7 25.56 5.10 9.36
C CYS A 7 25.42 4.33 8.04
N PRO A 8 26.31 3.35 7.75
CA PRO A 8 26.27 2.64 6.47
C PRO A 8 24.91 1.94 6.34
N SER A 9 24.30 2.05 5.16
CA SER A 9 23.11 1.25 4.86
C SER A 9 23.49 -0.22 5.01
N ARG A 10 22.66 -1.00 5.72
CA ARG A 10 22.95 -2.42 5.98
C ARG A 10 23.03 -3.26 4.69
N TRP A 11 22.54 -2.75 3.56
CA TRP A 11 22.50 -3.44 2.28
C TRP A 11 23.33 -2.70 1.20
N PRO A 12 23.95 -3.44 0.27
CA PRO A 12 24.62 -2.84 -0.89
C PRO A 12 23.61 -2.12 -1.79
N ALA A 13 24.00 -0.98 -2.39
CA ALA A 13 23.13 -0.11 -3.20
C ALA A 13 22.39 -0.85 -4.34
N GLN A 14 23.00 -1.90 -4.90
CA GLN A 14 22.41 -2.73 -5.96
C GLN A 14 21.13 -3.48 -5.50
N HIS A 15 21.07 -3.93 -4.25
CA HIS A 15 19.90 -4.64 -3.72
C HIS A 15 18.71 -3.67 -3.51
N HIS A 16 18.99 -2.42 -3.16
CA HIS A 16 17.95 -1.38 -3.02
C HIS A 16 17.28 -1.08 -4.37
N GLY A 17 18.07 -0.94 -5.44
CA GLY A 17 17.54 -0.69 -6.77
C GLY A 17 16.66 -1.82 -7.28
N ARG A 18 17.08 -3.07 -7.06
CA ARG A 18 16.30 -4.27 -7.40
C ARG A 18 15.00 -4.34 -6.60
N ALA A 19 15.06 -4.15 -5.27
CA ALA A 19 13.87 -4.20 -4.41
C ALA A 19 12.84 -3.09 -4.75
N ALA A 20 13.30 -1.89 -5.08
CA ALA A 20 12.42 -0.81 -5.50
C ALA A 20 11.78 -1.10 -6.87
N LEU A 21 12.54 -1.68 -7.81
CA LEU A 21 12.03 -2.07 -9.12
C LEU A 21 11.01 -3.21 -9.02
N THR A 22 11.29 -4.26 -8.22
CA THR A 22 10.35 -5.37 -8.02
C THR A 22 9.06 -4.88 -7.35
N THR A 23 9.15 -3.94 -6.40
CA THR A 23 7.99 -3.28 -5.80
C THR A 23 7.15 -2.55 -6.86
N LEU A 24 7.79 -1.77 -7.74
CA LEU A 24 7.10 -1.05 -8.82
C LEU A 24 6.43 -2.01 -9.82
N MET A 25 7.10 -3.10 -10.19
CA MET A 25 6.54 -4.11 -11.09
C MET A 25 5.31 -4.79 -10.47
N ALA A 26 5.38 -5.15 -9.18
CA ALA A 26 4.25 -5.76 -8.47
C ALA A 26 3.07 -4.78 -8.32
N LEU A 27 3.34 -3.51 -8.01
CA LEU A 27 2.31 -2.45 -7.98
C LEU A 27 1.68 -2.26 -9.37
N GLY A 28 2.49 -2.22 -10.42
CA GLY A 28 2.02 -2.08 -11.80
C GLY A 28 1.16 -3.25 -12.25
N LEU A 29 1.59 -4.48 -11.94
CA LEU A 29 0.81 -5.68 -12.23
C LEU A 29 -0.53 -5.66 -11.48
N PHE A 30 -0.54 -5.27 -10.20
CA PHE A 30 -1.78 -5.12 -9.46
C PHE A 30 -2.72 -4.10 -10.11
N ILE A 31 -2.21 -2.92 -10.48
CA ILE A 31 -3.01 -1.87 -11.13
C ILE A 31 -3.56 -2.38 -12.47
N ALA A 32 -2.73 -3.03 -13.29
CA ALA A 32 -3.15 -3.59 -14.57
C ALA A 32 -4.25 -4.63 -14.40
N THR A 33 -4.08 -5.57 -13.47
CA THR A 33 -5.10 -6.59 -13.15
C THR A 33 -6.38 -5.92 -12.65
N ALA A 34 -6.31 -4.94 -11.75
CA ALA A 34 -7.48 -4.26 -11.22
C ALA A 34 -8.26 -3.52 -12.33
N LEU A 35 -7.57 -2.77 -13.20
CA LEU A 35 -8.18 -2.08 -14.33
C LEU A 35 -8.77 -3.07 -15.35
N TRP A 36 -8.05 -4.14 -15.66
CA TRP A 36 -8.54 -5.20 -16.53
C TRP A 36 -9.81 -5.83 -15.96
N THR A 37 -9.84 -6.16 -14.67
CA THR A 37 -11.04 -6.74 -14.05
C THR A 37 -12.21 -5.77 -14.00
N GLN A 38 -11.97 -4.46 -13.96
CA GLN A 38 -13.05 -3.48 -14.07
C GLN A 38 -13.65 -3.46 -15.47
N TRP A 39 -12.81 -3.53 -16.49
CA TRP A 39 -13.25 -3.53 -17.88
C TRP A 39 -13.86 -4.86 -18.33
N ALA A 40 -13.29 -5.99 -17.89
CA ALA A 40 -13.72 -7.33 -18.29
C ALA A 40 -15.01 -7.80 -17.56
N ARG A 41 -15.46 -7.07 -16.54
CA ARG A 41 -16.65 -7.40 -15.75
C ARG A 41 -17.74 -6.36 -15.96
N ASP A 42 -18.42 -6.50 -17.09
CA ASP A 42 -19.61 -5.74 -17.43
C ASP A 42 -20.83 -6.11 -16.57
N ASP A 43 -20.72 -7.20 -15.79
CA ASP A 43 -21.76 -7.67 -14.87
C ASP A 43 -21.85 -6.86 -13.57
N LEU A 44 -20.84 -6.03 -13.28
CA LEU A 44 -20.78 -5.21 -12.06
C LEU A 44 -20.88 -3.72 -12.40
N ASP A 45 -21.77 -3.01 -11.70
CA ASP A 45 -21.85 -1.55 -11.81
C ASP A 45 -20.53 -0.92 -11.33
N TRP A 46 -19.89 -0.19 -12.21
CA TRP A 46 -18.56 0.40 -12.03
C TRP A 46 -18.51 1.37 -10.85
N VAL A 47 -19.64 2.00 -10.53
CA VAL A 47 -19.76 3.03 -9.48
C VAL A 47 -20.16 2.40 -8.15
N GLN A 48 -21.07 1.43 -8.17
CA GLN A 48 -21.62 0.83 -6.94
C GLN A 48 -20.80 -0.35 -6.41
N ALA A 49 -20.22 -1.16 -7.31
CA ALA A 49 -19.49 -2.36 -6.91
C ALA A 49 -18.16 -2.01 -6.24
N THR A 50 -17.99 -2.46 -5.00
CA THR A 50 -16.71 -2.40 -4.29
C THR A 50 -15.68 -3.30 -4.96
N LEU A 51 -14.39 -2.96 -4.82
CA LEU A 51 -13.31 -3.77 -5.38
C LEU A 51 -13.31 -5.20 -4.80
N SER A 52 -13.86 -5.39 -3.60
CA SER A 52 -14.04 -6.73 -3.02
C SER A 52 -15.05 -7.60 -3.75
N LEU A 53 -16.09 -7.05 -4.37
CA LEU A 53 -17.04 -7.85 -5.17
C LEU A 53 -16.38 -8.44 -6.42
N TYR A 54 -15.35 -7.76 -6.95
CA TYR A 54 -14.56 -8.26 -8.07
C TYR A 54 -13.74 -9.50 -7.71
N LEU A 55 -13.57 -9.81 -6.41
CA LEU A 55 -12.90 -11.03 -5.94
C LEU A 55 -13.77 -12.29 -6.15
N HIS A 56 -15.07 -12.16 -6.41
CA HIS A 56 -15.98 -13.29 -6.62
C HIS A 56 -16.40 -13.40 -8.09
N GLY A 57 -16.33 -14.59 -8.68
CA GLY A 57 -16.72 -14.81 -10.07
C GLY A 57 -15.53 -14.82 -11.05
N PRO A 58 -15.77 -14.57 -12.35
CA PRO A 58 -14.72 -14.59 -13.37
C PRO A 58 -13.58 -13.63 -13.01
N TRP A 59 -12.33 -14.07 -13.21
CA TRP A 59 -11.11 -13.33 -12.84
C TRP A 59 -10.89 -13.08 -11.33
N GLY A 60 -11.76 -13.56 -10.45
CA GLY A 60 -11.62 -13.40 -9.01
C GLY A 60 -10.30 -13.97 -8.46
N LEU A 61 -9.86 -15.14 -8.97
CA LEU A 61 -8.57 -15.72 -8.62
C LEU A 61 -7.39 -14.82 -9.01
N ALA A 62 -7.42 -14.25 -10.21
CA ALA A 62 -6.37 -13.34 -10.70
C ALA A 62 -6.29 -12.07 -9.86
N LEU A 63 -7.44 -11.54 -9.43
CA LEU A 63 -7.46 -10.38 -8.53
C LEU A 63 -6.93 -10.75 -7.14
N ARG A 64 -7.31 -11.90 -6.58
CA ARG A 64 -6.81 -12.38 -5.27
C ARG A 64 -5.30 -12.59 -5.28
N THR A 65 -4.75 -13.19 -6.33
CA THR A 65 -3.30 -13.34 -6.47
C THR A 65 -2.61 -11.98 -6.60
N ALA A 66 -3.20 -11.04 -7.35
CA ALA A 66 -2.70 -9.67 -7.43
C ALA A 66 -2.72 -8.96 -6.06
N TYR A 67 -3.74 -9.17 -5.23
CA TYR A 67 -3.79 -8.64 -3.85
C TYR A 67 -2.67 -9.20 -2.98
N CYS A 68 -2.39 -10.51 -3.07
CA CYS A 68 -1.26 -11.12 -2.37
C CYS A 68 0.09 -10.55 -2.84
N LEU A 69 0.25 -10.35 -4.15
CA LEU A 69 1.44 -9.71 -4.72
C LEU A 69 1.59 -8.25 -4.24
N LEU A 70 0.49 -7.50 -4.16
CA LEU A 70 0.46 -6.15 -3.60
C LEU A 70 0.89 -6.15 -2.12
N ALA A 71 0.39 -7.09 -1.33
CA ALA A 71 0.77 -7.22 0.08
C ALA A 71 2.28 -7.47 0.24
N LEU A 72 2.85 -8.37 -0.56
CA LEU A 72 4.30 -8.62 -0.58
C LEU A 72 5.09 -7.38 -1.01
N ALA A 73 4.59 -6.63 -1.99
CA ALA A 73 5.20 -5.37 -2.43
C ALA A 73 5.21 -4.32 -1.32
N ILE A 74 4.12 -4.19 -0.56
CA ILE A 74 4.03 -3.28 0.60
C ILE A 74 5.05 -3.68 1.68
N MET A 75 5.17 -4.98 2.01
CA MET A 75 6.17 -5.48 2.97
C MET A 75 7.60 -5.18 2.50
N LEU A 76 7.89 -5.44 1.21
CA LEU A 76 9.22 -5.19 0.63
C LEU A 76 9.55 -3.68 0.63
N LEU A 77 8.57 -2.83 0.29
CA LEU A 77 8.73 -1.38 0.34
C LEU A 77 9.01 -0.91 1.77
N ALA A 78 8.28 -1.44 2.75
CA ALA A 78 8.48 -1.10 4.16
C ALA A 78 9.89 -1.45 4.67
N VAL A 79 10.38 -2.65 4.33
CA VAL A 79 11.75 -3.07 4.64
C VAL A 79 12.78 -2.16 3.96
N SER A 80 12.59 -1.90 2.67
CA SER A 80 13.51 -1.07 1.88
C SER A 80 13.57 0.38 2.39
N LEU A 81 12.42 0.93 2.77
CA LEU A 81 12.33 2.25 3.39
C LEU A 81 13.02 2.28 4.75
N HIS A 82 12.78 1.28 5.61
CA HIS A 82 13.41 1.23 6.93
C HIS A 82 14.94 1.05 6.86
N ALA A 83 15.42 0.30 5.86
CA ALA A 83 16.85 0.06 5.64
C ALA A 83 17.58 1.30 5.11
N ASN A 84 16.92 2.13 4.28
CA ASN A 84 17.52 3.31 3.66
C ASN A 84 17.25 4.63 4.41
N ASN A 85 16.35 4.65 5.39
CA ASN A 85 16.00 5.84 6.14
C ASN A 85 17.16 6.29 7.04
N ARG A 86 17.67 7.50 6.83
CA ARG A 86 18.75 8.11 7.63
C ARG A 86 18.25 9.15 8.63
N SER A 87 16.93 9.28 8.76
CA SER A 87 16.30 10.19 9.70
C SER A 87 16.69 9.87 11.15
N PRO A 88 17.02 10.87 11.98
CA PRO A 88 17.17 10.70 13.43
C PRO A 88 15.90 10.18 14.12
N ARG A 89 14.74 10.29 13.45
CA ARG A 89 13.43 9.83 13.94
C ARG A 89 13.09 8.40 13.48
N ARG A 90 14.05 7.65 12.95
CA ARG A 90 13.85 6.29 12.46
C ARG A 90 13.28 5.40 13.56
N SER A 91 12.14 4.78 13.28
CA SER A 91 11.51 3.78 14.16
C SER A 91 10.90 2.65 13.34
N ALA A 92 10.79 1.47 13.96
CA ALA A 92 10.19 0.28 13.36
C ALA A 92 8.65 0.36 13.30
N ALA A 93 8.03 1.37 13.93
CA ALA A 93 6.58 1.50 13.98
C ALA A 93 5.91 1.60 12.60
N ALA A 94 6.42 2.45 11.69
CA ALA A 94 5.85 2.57 10.34
C ALA A 94 5.99 1.28 9.51
N PRO A 95 7.16 0.61 9.48
CA PRO A 95 7.30 -0.69 8.84
C PRO A 95 6.37 -1.76 9.43
N LEU A 96 6.24 -1.84 10.75
CA LEU A 96 5.34 -2.80 11.40
C LEU A 96 3.89 -2.55 10.99
N LEU A 97 3.45 -1.30 10.94
CA LEU A 97 2.11 -0.96 10.46
C LEU A 97 1.89 -1.34 9.00
N PHE A 98 2.87 -1.16 8.11
CA PHE A 98 2.78 -1.65 6.73
C PHE A 98 2.69 -3.17 6.66
N TRP A 99 3.39 -3.89 7.53
CA TRP A 99 3.30 -5.35 7.62
C TRP A 99 1.93 -5.82 8.09
N VAL A 100 1.41 -5.21 9.17
CA VAL A 100 0.05 -5.49 9.65
C VAL A 100 -0.99 -5.17 8.58
N ALA A 101 -0.80 -4.06 7.84
CA ALA A 101 -1.67 -3.71 6.74
C ALA A 101 -1.64 -4.75 5.61
N ALA A 102 -0.45 -5.22 5.24
CA ALA A 102 -0.26 -6.25 4.23
C ALA A 102 -0.84 -7.61 4.66
N LEU A 103 -0.72 -7.98 5.94
CA LEU A 103 -1.36 -9.18 6.49
C LEU A 103 -2.89 -9.05 6.47
N GLY A 104 -3.43 -7.87 6.81
CA GLY A 104 -4.87 -7.58 6.66
C GLY A 104 -5.33 -7.73 5.20
N LEU A 105 -4.55 -7.20 4.24
CA LEU A 105 -4.83 -7.32 2.82
C LEU A 105 -4.81 -8.77 2.33
N MET A 106 -3.80 -9.55 2.74
CA MET A 106 -3.77 -10.99 2.47
C MET A 106 -4.99 -11.67 3.07
N GLY A 107 -5.36 -11.34 4.31
CA GLY A 107 -6.54 -11.87 4.99
C GLY A 107 -7.83 -11.67 4.20
N VAL A 108 -8.01 -10.51 3.54
CA VAL A 108 -9.13 -10.29 2.61
C VAL A 108 -9.06 -11.25 1.42
N ALA A 109 -7.93 -11.29 0.70
CA ALA A 109 -7.80 -12.10 -0.51
C ALA A 109 -7.93 -13.62 -0.27
N ILE A 110 -7.34 -14.08 0.82
CA ILE A 110 -7.33 -15.47 1.31
C ILE A 110 -8.70 -15.81 1.88
N GLY A 111 -9.23 -14.98 2.78
CA GLY A 111 -10.52 -15.20 3.43
C GLY A 111 -11.67 -15.31 2.43
N ASP A 112 -11.76 -14.37 1.49
CA ASP A 112 -12.82 -14.37 0.46
C ASP A 112 -12.76 -15.59 -0.47
N SER A 113 -11.68 -16.38 -0.42
CA SER A 113 -11.52 -17.57 -1.24
C SER A 113 -12.23 -18.81 -0.77
N TRP A 114 -12.46 -18.98 0.53
CA TRP A 114 -13.07 -20.21 1.08
C TRP A 114 -13.99 -19.97 2.27
N LEU A 115 -13.87 -18.85 3.00
CA LEU A 115 -14.78 -18.57 4.11
C LEU A 115 -16.26 -18.50 3.70
N PRO A 116 -16.64 -17.96 2.53
CA PRO A 116 -18.05 -17.91 2.13
C PRO A 116 -18.70 -19.30 2.06
N GLU A 117 -17.94 -20.32 1.64
CA GLU A 117 -18.42 -21.70 1.53
C GLU A 117 -18.37 -22.45 2.87
N ARG A 118 -17.33 -22.23 3.67
CA ARG A 118 -17.11 -22.97 4.92
C ARG A 118 -17.77 -22.36 6.16
N ALA A 119 -17.91 -21.03 6.20
CA ALA A 119 -18.39 -20.29 7.36
C ALA A 119 -19.07 -18.98 6.93
N PRO A 120 -20.25 -19.05 6.27
CA PRO A 120 -20.91 -17.89 5.67
C PRO A 120 -21.26 -16.79 6.67
N LEU A 121 -21.51 -17.13 7.93
CA LEU A 121 -21.79 -16.17 9.01
C LEU A 121 -20.55 -15.39 9.47
N LEU A 122 -19.36 -16.01 9.37
CA LEU A 122 -18.09 -15.39 9.77
C LEU A 122 -17.40 -14.66 8.63
N ALA A 123 -17.71 -15.00 7.37
CA ALA A 123 -17.08 -14.41 6.19
C ALA A 123 -17.15 -12.87 6.18
N PRO A 124 -18.31 -12.23 6.41
CA PRO A 124 -18.40 -10.76 6.39
C PRO A 124 -17.62 -10.11 7.54
N LEU A 125 -17.58 -10.76 8.72
CA LEU A 125 -16.87 -10.26 9.89
C LEU A 125 -15.36 -10.27 9.67
N VAL A 126 -14.83 -11.39 9.19
CA VAL A 126 -13.40 -11.54 8.89
C VAL A 126 -12.99 -10.61 7.76
N HIS A 127 -13.78 -10.54 6.68
CA HIS A 127 -13.57 -9.59 5.60
C HIS A 127 -13.50 -8.15 6.11
N GLY A 128 -14.50 -7.73 6.90
CA GLY A 128 -14.58 -6.39 7.46
C GLY A 128 -13.40 -6.05 8.38
N LEU A 129 -13.02 -6.97 9.28
CA LEU A 129 -11.90 -6.76 10.19
C LEU A 129 -10.57 -6.68 9.44
N SER A 130 -10.34 -7.59 8.49
CA SER A 130 -9.13 -7.60 7.64
C SER A 130 -9.03 -6.35 6.78
N ALA A 131 -10.12 -5.93 6.13
CA ALA A 131 -10.16 -4.73 5.31
C ALA A 131 -9.91 -3.46 6.14
N ASN A 132 -10.60 -3.31 7.27
CA ASN A 132 -10.42 -2.16 8.17
C ASN A 132 -9.00 -2.10 8.73
N THR A 133 -8.43 -3.25 9.11
CA THR A 133 -7.04 -3.35 9.56
C THR A 133 -6.07 -2.92 8.46
N ALA A 134 -6.27 -3.39 7.23
CA ALA A 134 -5.44 -3.01 6.08
C ALA A 134 -5.44 -1.49 5.85
N PHE A 135 -6.62 -0.88 5.78
CA PHE A 135 -6.74 0.56 5.51
C PHE A 135 -6.28 1.44 6.67
N LEU A 136 -6.64 1.10 7.91
CA LEU A 136 -6.21 1.87 9.08
C LEU A 136 -4.69 1.80 9.24
N CYS A 137 -4.11 0.59 9.18
CA CYS A 137 -2.68 0.44 9.35
C CYS A 137 -1.90 1.08 8.19
N VAL A 138 -2.33 0.95 6.93
CA VAL A 138 -1.62 1.58 5.80
C VAL A 138 -1.68 3.10 5.87
N SER A 139 -2.82 3.69 6.21
CA SER A 139 -2.96 5.15 6.28
C SER A 139 -2.12 5.75 7.41
N VAL A 140 -2.10 5.12 8.59
CA VAL A 140 -1.24 5.55 9.71
C VAL A 140 0.23 5.30 9.38
N ALA A 141 0.57 4.18 8.74
CA ALA A 141 1.94 3.90 8.29
C ALA A 141 2.43 4.97 7.31
N MET A 142 1.59 5.37 6.34
CA MET A 142 1.91 6.42 5.37
C MET A 142 2.17 7.77 6.03
N LEU A 143 1.36 8.17 7.01
CA LEU A 143 1.57 9.38 7.80
C LEU A 143 2.91 9.31 8.54
N LEU A 144 3.11 8.26 9.34
CA LEU A 144 4.30 8.11 10.17
C LEU A 144 5.57 8.00 9.32
N GLN A 145 5.52 7.27 8.21
CA GLN A 145 6.61 7.16 7.25
C GLN A 145 6.92 8.52 6.61
N SER A 146 5.90 9.27 6.18
CA SER A 146 6.08 10.62 5.62
C SER A 146 6.67 11.59 6.65
N TRP A 147 6.30 11.47 7.92
CA TRP A 147 6.91 12.23 9.02
C TRP A 147 8.40 11.93 9.18
N TYR A 148 8.79 10.65 9.09
CA TYR A 148 10.20 10.26 9.15
C TYR A 148 10.99 10.80 7.95
N LEU A 149 10.42 10.73 6.74
CA LEU A 149 11.04 11.23 5.52
C LEU A 149 11.30 12.75 5.55
N ARG A 150 10.46 13.53 6.25
CA ARG A 150 10.68 14.99 6.41
C ARG A 150 11.96 15.34 7.16
N ALA A 151 12.43 14.45 8.03
CA ALA A 151 13.68 14.62 8.76
C ALA A 151 14.89 14.00 8.04
N ASP A 152 14.70 13.34 6.89
CA ASP A 152 15.80 12.81 6.07
C ASP A 152 16.24 13.82 5.00
N PRO A 153 17.50 14.27 4.99
CA PRO A 153 18.03 15.20 3.98
C PRO A 153 17.86 14.72 2.54
N ARG A 154 17.90 13.39 2.29
CA ARG A 154 17.76 12.80 0.94
C ARG A 154 16.35 13.00 0.36
N TRP A 155 15.37 13.27 1.21
CA TRP A 155 13.96 13.34 0.86
C TRP A 155 13.39 14.76 0.91
N ARG A 156 14.20 15.79 1.23
CA ARG A 156 13.76 17.19 1.41
C ARG A 156 12.82 17.73 0.33
N GLY A 157 13.10 17.43 -0.95
CA GLY A 157 12.28 17.92 -2.07
C GLY A 157 10.92 17.22 -2.24
N TRP A 158 10.75 16.01 -1.71
CA TRP A 158 9.54 15.20 -1.91
C TRP A 158 8.79 14.90 -0.59
N ALA A 159 9.41 15.11 0.57
CA ALA A 159 8.82 14.84 1.86
C ALA A 159 7.60 15.72 2.19
N GLY A 160 7.56 16.96 1.69
CA GLY A 160 6.39 17.85 1.81
C GLY A 160 5.17 17.30 1.06
N PRO A 161 5.28 17.06 -0.26
CA PRO A 161 4.22 16.41 -1.04
C PRO A 161 3.76 15.07 -0.44
N ALA A 162 4.70 14.20 -0.03
CA ALA A 162 4.38 12.91 0.56
C ALA A 162 3.54 13.01 1.83
N TRP A 163 3.84 14.02 2.67
CA TRP A 163 3.12 14.27 3.92
C TRP A 163 1.69 14.75 3.67
N TRP A 164 1.49 15.71 2.78
CA TRP A 164 0.16 16.17 2.42
C TRP A 164 -0.68 15.08 1.76
N TRP A 165 -0.05 14.26 0.92
CA TRP A 165 -0.72 13.13 0.28
C TRP A 165 -1.11 12.03 1.27
N ALA A 166 -0.28 11.78 2.29
CA ALA A 166 -0.63 10.87 3.38
C ALA A 166 -1.82 11.38 4.21
N TRP A 167 -1.87 12.70 4.49
CA TRP A 167 -3.04 13.33 5.10
C TRP A 167 -4.29 13.23 4.24
N LEU A 168 -4.17 13.46 2.93
CA LEU A 168 -5.27 13.28 2.00
C LEU A 168 -5.81 11.84 2.05
N CYS A 169 -4.94 10.83 2.02
CA CYS A 169 -5.35 9.43 2.19
C CYS A 169 -6.08 9.19 3.51
N PHE A 170 -5.54 9.72 4.60
CA PHE A 170 -6.13 9.55 5.93
C PHE A 170 -7.50 10.21 6.02
N VAL A 171 -7.65 11.46 5.57
CA VAL A 171 -8.93 12.18 5.56
C VAL A 171 -9.94 11.49 4.65
N LEU A 172 -9.54 11.06 3.45
CA LEU A 172 -10.43 10.33 2.55
C LEU A 172 -10.87 8.98 3.13
N LEU A 173 -9.99 8.28 3.85
CA LEU A 173 -10.37 7.05 4.55
C LEU A 173 -11.41 7.33 5.64
N TRP A 174 -11.20 8.33 6.48
CA TRP A 174 -12.16 8.71 7.52
C TRP A 174 -13.47 9.21 6.92
N LEU A 175 -13.41 10.00 5.86
CA LEU A 175 -14.59 10.41 5.12
C LEU A 175 -15.34 9.18 4.61
N HIS A 176 -14.65 8.20 4.00
CA HIS A 176 -15.29 6.98 3.53
C HIS A 176 -15.94 6.15 4.65
N VAL A 177 -15.32 6.10 5.84
CA VAL A 177 -15.83 5.35 7.00
C VAL A 177 -17.02 6.06 7.67
N LEU A 178 -16.92 7.37 7.87
CA LEU A 178 -17.92 8.20 8.57
C LEU A 178 -19.08 8.59 7.65
N TRP A 179 -18.78 8.93 6.39
CA TRP A 179 -19.75 9.27 5.38
C TRP A 179 -20.25 8.01 4.67
N ARG A 180 -21.34 7.45 5.19
CA ARG A 180 -21.98 6.23 4.65
C ARG A 180 -22.86 6.47 3.40
N GLY A 181 -22.80 7.66 2.80
CA GLY A 181 -23.57 8.00 1.62
C GLY A 181 -23.21 7.16 0.38
N PRO A 182 -24.14 6.94 -0.55
CA PRO A 182 -23.84 6.30 -1.84
C PRO A 182 -23.00 7.22 -2.74
N PRO A 183 -22.13 6.68 -3.62
CA PRO A 183 -21.84 5.27 -3.89
C PRO A 183 -20.58 4.78 -3.16
N ARG A 184 -20.73 3.72 -2.36
CA ARG A 184 -19.65 3.14 -1.54
C ARG A 184 -18.51 2.55 -2.36
N GLY A 185 -18.81 1.94 -3.52
CA GLY A 185 -17.81 1.35 -4.41
C GLY A 185 -16.80 2.38 -4.92
N ALA A 186 -17.28 3.50 -5.45
CA ALA A 186 -16.43 4.60 -5.92
C ALA A 186 -15.56 5.19 -4.80
N GLY A 187 -16.13 5.40 -3.59
CA GLY A 187 -15.38 5.89 -2.44
C GLY A 187 -14.22 4.97 -2.05
N GLN A 188 -14.45 3.66 -1.98
CA GLN A 188 -13.40 2.70 -1.66
C GLN A 188 -12.32 2.66 -2.76
N LYS A 189 -12.73 2.63 -4.04
CA LYS A 189 -11.80 2.64 -5.18
C LYS A 189 -10.94 3.91 -5.18
N LEU A 190 -11.53 5.05 -4.85
CA LEU A 190 -10.80 6.32 -4.71
C LEU A 190 -9.75 6.22 -3.60
N VAL A 191 -10.11 5.76 -2.41
CA VAL A 191 -9.15 5.59 -1.29
C VAL A 191 -7.99 4.67 -1.71
N ILE A 192 -8.29 3.54 -2.34
CA ILE A 192 -7.27 2.61 -2.86
C ILE A 192 -6.37 3.31 -3.88
N ALA A 193 -6.94 4.04 -4.84
CA ALA A 193 -6.16 4.74 -5.87
C ALA A 193 -5.20 5.76 -5.25
N VAL A 194 -5.64 6.56 -4.28
CA VAL A 194 -4.78 7.57 -3.64
C VAL A 194 -3.66 6.89 -2.83
N VAL A 195 -3.95 5.78 -2.14
CA VAL A 195 -2.92 4.95 -1.47
C VAL A 195 -1.90 4.39 -2.46
N LEU A 196 -2.34 3.84 -3.60
CA LEU A 196 -1.45 3.31 -4.63
C LEU A 196 -0.56 4.40 -5.24
N VAL A 197 -1.11 5.58 -5.52
CA VAL A 197 -0.33 6.73 -6.02
C VAL A 197 0.80 7.07 -5.05
N TRP A 198 0.52 7.08 -3.75
CA TRP A 198 1.56 7.29 -2.75
C TRP A 198 2.62 6.19 -2.77
N LEU A 199 2.21 4.91 -2.73
CA LEU A 199 3.13 3.76 -2.75
C LEU A 199 4.03 3.75 -3.98
N VAL A 200 3.46 3.96 -5.16
CA VAL A 200 4.19 4.05 -6.44
C VAL A 200 5.16 5.23 -6.41
N SER A 201 4.73 6.39 -5.92
CA SER A 201 5.58 7.59 -5.86
C SER A 201 6.78 7.38 -4.93
N VAL A 202 6.57 6.78 -3.75
CA VAL A 202 7.66 6.46 -2.81
C VAL A 202 8.63 5.44 -3.43
N ALA A 203 8.10 4.35 -3.99
CA ALA A 203 8.91 3.31 -4.62
C ALA A 203 9.73 3.85 -5.80
N TRP A 204 9.14 4.73 -6.61
CA TRP A 204 9.80 5.40 -7.72
C TRP A 204 10.93 6.32 -7.25
N GLN A 205 10.70 7.11 -6.21
CA GLN A 205 11.75 7.97 -5.64
C GLN A 205 12.89 7.12 -5.05
N LEU A 206 12.58 6.03 -4.37
CA LEU A 206 13.58 5.11 -3.84
C LEU A 206 14.42 4.49 -4.95
N TRP A 207 13.79 4.07 -6.06
CA TRP A 207 14.49 3.56 -7.24
C TRP A 207 15.37 4.62 -7.91
N ARG A 208 14.89 5.87 -8.04
CA ARG A 208 15.69 6.99 -8.58
C ARG A 208 16.92 7.28 -7.73
N GLN A 209 16.78 7.24 -6.41
CA GLN A 209 17.90 7.42 -5.48
C GLN A 209 18.92 6.27 -5.63
N ALA A 210 18.46 5.02 -5.66
CA ALA A 210 19.33 3.86 -5.86
C ALA A 210 20.10 3.91 -7.19
N ARG A 211 19.47 4.39 -8.28
CA ARG A 211 20.15 4.57 -9.57
C ARG A 211 21.16 5.72 -9.57
N ARG A 212 20.98 6.74 -8.74
CA ARG A 212 21.96 7.83 -8.58
C ARG A 212 23.16 7.37 -7.76
N ASP A 213 22.94 6.58 -6.72
CA ASP A 213 24.00 6.05 -5.85
C ASP A 213 24.84 4.95 -6.55
N ALA A 214 24.36 4.39 -7.66
CA ALA A 214 25.05 3.37 -8.45
C ALA A 214 25.81 3.92 -9.68
N ARG A 215 25.71 5.23 -9.96
CA ARG A 215 26.48 5.93 -11.00
C ARG A 215 27.65 6.63 -10.36
#